data_AF-A0A382WNZ4-F1
#
_entry.id   AF-A0A382WNZ4-F1
#
_cell.length_a   1.000
_cell.length_b   1.000
_cell.length_c   1.000
_cell.angle_alpha   90.00
_cell.angle_beta   90.00
_cell.angle_gamma   90.00
#
_symmetry.space_group_name_H-M   'P 1'
#
loop_
_entity.id
_entity.type
_entity.pdbx_description
1 polymer ?
#
loop_
_entity_poly.entity_id
_entity_poly.type
_entity_poly.pdbx_seq_one_letter_code
_entity_poly.pdbx_strand_id
1 'polypeptide(L)'
;TQSFSALVRKARDNGYTEPDPRDDLSGMDVARKLIILGRELGLRLGLEDIEIESLVPPGLDAVKVDEFLDALAEQDASMLDRWTRSNEAGEVLRYVGRLDRFGAATVRLESLPSNHAFAHINLTDNIVRFVSERYSDNPLVVQGPGAGPAVTAAGVFADLLRLARYLGAPR
;
A
#
# COMPACT_ATOMS: atom_id res chain seq x y z
N THR A 1 23.77 2.24 -1.32
CA THR A 1 22.30 2.34 -1.14
C THR A 1 21.90 3.79 -1.37
N GLN A 2 20.78 4.06 -2.05
CA GLN A 2 20.24 5.44 -2.15
C GLN A 2 19.50 5.77 -0.84
N SER A 3 19.46 7.05 -0.46
CA SER A 3 18.70 7.49 0.72
C SER A 3 17.19 7.46 0.47
N PHE A 4 16.39 7.44 1.53
CA PHE A 4 14.92 7.38 1.42
C PHE A 4 14.36 8.64 0.73
N SER A 5 14.82 9.81 1.14
CA SER A 5 14.48 11.10 0.53
C SER A 5 14.82 11.14 -0.96
N ALA A 6 15.99 10.61 -1.36
CA ALA A 6 16.41 10.53 -2.76
C ALA A 6 15.52 9.56 -3.56
N LEU A 7 15.10 8.44 -2.97
CA LEU A 7 14.17 7.49 -3.59
C LEU A 7 12.79 8.12 -3.81
N VAL A 8 12.27 8.89 -2.84
CA VAL A 8 11.00 9.60 -2.96
C VAL A 8 11.05 10.66 -4.05
N ARG A 9 12.13 11.46 -4.11
CA ARG A 9 12.34 12.43 -5.20
C ARG A 9 12.37 11.74 -6.56
N LYS A 10 13.14 10.65 -6.67
CA LYS A 10 13.21 9.87 -7.89
C LYS A 10 11.83 9.30 -8.29
N ALA A 11 11.01 8.86 -7.33
CA ALA A 11 9.66 8.40 -7.60
C ALA A 11 8.77 9.53 -8.13
N ARG A 12 8.83 10.73 -7.52
CA ARG A 12 8.15 11.95 -7.99
C ARG A 12 8.57 12.33 -9.41
N ASP A 13 9.87 12.40 -9.67
CA ASP A 13 10.42 12.80 -10.98
C ASP A 13 10.02 11.84 -12.11
N ASN A 14 9.81 10.56 -11.78
CA ASN A 14 9.32 9.54 -12.72
C ASN A 14 7.79 9.45 -12.79
N GLY A 15 7.05 10.29 -12.05
CA GLY A 15 5.58 10.29 -12.03
C GLY A 15 4.97 9.06 -11.36
N TYR A 16 5.67 8.46 -10.40
CA TYR A 16 5.16 7.32 -9.61
C TYR A 16 4.46 7.72 -8.32
N THR A 17 4.51 9.00 -7.95
CA THR A 17 3.77 9.56 -6.81
C THR A 17 2.65 10.47 -7.30
N GLU A 18 1.74 10.81 -6.41
CA GLU A 18 0.87 11.98 -6.58
C GLU A 18 1.71 13.28 -6.68
N PRO A 19 1.13 14.39 -7.18
CA PRO A 19 1.83 15.68 -7.23
C PRO A 19 2.41 16.12 -5.88
N ASP A 20 1.75 15.72 -4.80
CA ASP A 20 2.23 15.82 -3.42
C ASP A 20 2.54 14.43 -2.86
N PRO A 21 3.82 14.05 -2.72
CA PRO A 21 4.20 12.71 -2.25
C PRO A 21 3.72 12.38 -0.82
N ARG A 22 3.26 13.37 -0.05
CA ARG A 22 2.66 13.13 1.27
C ARG A 22 1.39 12.30 1.18
N ASP A 23 0.62 12.42 0.10
CA ASP A 23 -0.60 11.64 -0.09
C ASP A 23 -0.32 10.14 -0.15
N ASP A 24 0.80 9.74 -0.79
CA ASP A 24 1.27 8.36 -0.83
C ASP A 24 1.90 7.92 0.50
N LEU A 25 2.76 8.77 1.08
CA LEU A 25 3.55 8.46 2.28
C LEU A 25 2.72 8.44 3.57
N SER A 26 1.53 9.08 3.57
CA SER A 26 0.63 9.10 4.73
C SER A 26 0.05 7.73 5.08
N GLY A 27 0.01 6.80 4.13
CA GLY A 27 -0.66 5.51 4.26
C GLY A 27 -2.18 5.55 4.14
N MET A 28 -2.77 6.73 3.91
CA MET A 28 -4.22 6.89 3.86
C MET A 28 -4.87 6.17 2.68
N ASP A 29 -4.18 6.07 1.54
CA ASP A 29 -4.67 5.27 0.42
C ASP A 29 -4.80 3.78 0.76
N VAL A 30 -3.77 3.22 1.40
CA VAL A 30 -3.77 1.83 1.88
C VAL A 30 -4.85 1.63 2.93
N ALA A 31 -5.01 2.56 3.87
CA ALA A 31 -6.05 2.50 4.90
C ALA A 31 -7.46 2.48 4.31
N ARG A 32 -7.76 3.37 3.34
CA ARG A 32 -9.08 3.37 2.65
C ARG A 32 -9.34 2.07 1.92
N LYS A 33 -8.34 1.51 1.23
CA LYS A 33 -8.44 0.20 0.57
C LYS A 33 -8.69 -0.93 1.59
N LEU A 34 -8.02 -0.88 2.74
CA LEU A 34 -8.19 -1.86 3.81
C LEU A 34 -9.60 -1.80 4.44
N ILE A 35 -10.18 -0.61 4.59
CA ILE A 35 -11.57 -0.42 5.04
C ILE A 35 -12.55 -1.06 4.06
N ILE A 36 -12.37 -0.83 2.76
CA ILE A 36 -13.22 -1.44 1.73
C ILE A 36 -13.15 -2.96 1.87
N LEU A 37 -11.94 -3.53 1.90
CA LEU A 37 -11.75 -4.98 2.05
C LEU A 37 -12.36 -5.52 3.35
N GLY A 38 -12.22 -4.82 4.49
CA GLY A 38 -12.80 -5.23 5.76
C GLY A 38 -14.33 -5.22 5.74
N ARG A 39 -14.94 -4.24 5.08
CA ARG A 39 -16.40 -4.18 4.91
C ARG A 39 -16.91 -5.30 4.00
N GLU A 40 -16.17 -5.65 2.95
CA GLU A 40 -16.47 -6.82 2.12
C GLU A 40 -16.39 -8.15 2.89
N LEU A 41 -15.59 -8.21 3.97
CA LEU A 41 -15.56 -9.34 4.92
C LEU A 41 -16.70 -9.32 5.95
N GLY A 42 -17.59 -8.32 5.90
CA GLY A 42 -18.70 -8.14 6.83
C GLY A 42 -18.33 -7.44 8.14
N LEU A 43 -17.12 -6.86 8.24
CA LEU A 43 -16.68 -6.11 9.41
C LEU A 43 -17.17 -4.66 9.36
N ARG A 44 -17.51 -4.10 10.52
CA ARG A 44 -17.77 -2.66 10.66
C ARG A 44 -16.45 -1.97 11.00
N LEU A 45 -15.73 -1.52 9.97
CA LEU A 45 -14.44 -0.86 10.10
C LEU A 45 -14.53 0.61 9.66
N GLY A 46 -14.02 1.50 10.51
CA GLY A 46 -13.76 2.91 10.25
C GLY A 46 -12.25 3.20 10.14
N LEU A 47 -11.89 4.49 9.97
CA LEU A 47 -10.48 4.90 9.96
C LEU A 47 -9.88 4.89 11.36
N GLU A 48 -10.71 5.21 12.35
CA GLU A 48 -10.41 5.20 13.78
C GLU A 48 -10.02 3.81 14.32
N ASP A 49 -10.40 2.75 13.61
CA ASP A 49 -10.10 1.36 13.96
C ASP A 49 -8.76 0.88 13.40
N ILE A 50 -8.06 1.70 12.60
CA ILE A 50 -6.81 1.32 11.93
C ILE A 50 -5.63 2.02 12.59
N GLU A 51 -4.64 1.25 13.02
CA GLU A 51 -3.34 1.78 13.42
C GLU A 51 -2.51 2.12 12.18
N ILE A 52 -2.29 3.40 11.91
CA ILE A 52 -1.56 3.87 10.71
C ILE A 52 -0.22 4.48 11.11
N GLU A 53 0.88 3.91 10.63
CA GLU A 53 2.21 4.50 10.68
C GLU A 53 2.44 5.37 9.44
N SER A 54 2.23 6.68 9.56
CA SER A 54 2.59 7.62 8.49
C SER A 54 4.10 7.70 8.29
N LEU A 55 4.56 7.72 7.04
CA LEU A 55 5.95 8.02 6.68
C LEU A 55 6.18 9.53 6.47
N VAL A 56 5.16 10.35 6.64
CA VAL A 56 5.27 11.82 6.68
C VAL A 56 5.68 12.23 8.10
N PRO A 57 6.84 12.90 8.27
CA PRO A 57 7.29 13.35 9.60
C PRO A 57 6.32 14.35 10.23
N PRO A 58 6.11 14.30 11.56
CA PRO A 58 5.25 15.25 12.25
C PRO A 58 5.68 16.70 11.99
N GLY A 59 4.72 17.57 11.69
CA GLY A 59 4.96 19.00 11.48
C GLY A 59 5.31 19.39 10.04
N LEU A 60 5.38 18.43 9.11
CA LEU A 60 5.59 18.68 7.69
C LEU A 60 4.31 18.60 6.85
N ASP A 61 3.15 18.48 7.48
CA ASP A 61 1.87 18.30 6.79
C ASP A 61 1.40 19.56 6.05
N ALA A 62 1.80 20.75 6.53
CA ALA A 62 1.33 22.04 6.02
C ALA A 62 2.40 22.86 5.26
N VAL A 63 3.62 22.34 5.11
CA VAL A 63 4.70 23.04 4.37
C VAL A 63 4.53 22.88 2.86
N LYS A 64 5.32 23.61 2.07
CA LYS A 64 5.33 23.41 0.61
C LYS A 64 5.97 22.07 0.25
N VAL A 65 5.60 21.49 -0.90
CA VAL A 65 6.10 20.17 -1.34
C VAL A 65 7.63 20.12 -1.40
N ASP A 66 8.29 21.15 -1.94
CA ASP A 66 9.75 21.16 -2.04
C ASP A 66 10.41 21.27 -0.65
N GLU A 67 9.84 22.06 0.26
CA GLU A 67 10.29 22.15 1.66
C GLU A 67 10.11 20.81 2.39
N PHE A 68 8.99 20.11 2.15
CA PHE A 68 8.76 18.76 2.66
C PHE A 68 9.84 17.78 2.16
N LEU A 69 10.15 17.79 0.87
CA LEU A 69 11.14 16.89 0.30
C LEU A 69 12.55 17.18 0.82
N ASP A 70 12.88 18.44 1.09
CA ASP A 70 14.16 18.83 1.70
C ASP A 70 14.24 18.32 3.15
N ALA A 71 13.18 18.54 3.95
CA ALA A 71 13.11 18.08 5.32
C ALA A 71 13.02 16.55 5.46
N LEU A 72 12.55 15.83 4.44
CA LEU A 72 12.48 14.36 4.44
C LEU A 72 13.86 13.71 4.61
N ALA A 73 14.94 14.41 4.25
CA ALA A 73 16.31 13.95 4.46
C ALA A 73 16.64 13.66 5.94
N GLU A 74 15.94 14.29 6.88
CA GLU A 74 16.10 14.03 8.32
C GLU A 74 15.69 12.61 8.71
N GLN A 75 14.85 11.94 7.91
CA GLN A 75 14.44 10.55 8.14
C GLN A 75 15.41 9.52 7.53
N ASP A 76 16.37 9.95 6.71
CA ASP A 76 17.23 9.02 5.96
C ASP A 76 18.03 8.09 6.87
N ALA A 77 18.53 8.59 8.00
CA ALA A 77 19.27 7.78 8.96
C ALA A 77 18.38 6.71 9.64
N SER A 78 17.17 7.10 10.05
CA SER A 78 16.20 6.19 10.67
C SER A 78 15.74 5.11 9.69
N MET A 79 15.44 5.48 8.45
CA MET A 79 15.04 4.52 7.41
C MET A 79 16.19 3.59 7.01
N LEU A 80 17.42 4.11 6.95
CA LEU A 80 18.61 3.30 6.67
C LEU A 80 18.87 2.27 7.77
N ASP A 81 18.72 2.64 9.04
CA ASP A 81 18.84 1.72 10.18
C ASP A 81 17.78 0.61 10.12
N ARG A 82 16.50 0.97 9.91
CA ARG A 82 15.42 -0.02 9.71
C ARG A 82 15.70 -0.97 8.55
N TRP A 83 16.15 -0.44 7.42
CA TRP A 83 16.50 -1.25 6.25
C TRP A 83 17.70 -2.16 6.52
N THR A 84 18.72 -1.66 7.20
CA THR A 84 19.93 -2.43 7.54
C THR A 84 19.56 -3.61 8.44
N ARG A 85 18.78 -3.39 9.50
CA ARG A 85 18.31 -4.46 10.40
C ARG A 85 17.47 -5.51 9.68
N SER A 86 16.54 -5.09 8.83
CA SER A 86 15.74 -5.98 7.98
C SER A 86 16.66 -6.82 7.08
N ASN A 87 17.62 -6.19 6.41
CA ASN A 87 18.51 -6.87 5.48
C ASN A 87 19.46 -7.85 6.20
N GLU A 88 19.98 -7.49 7.37
CA GLU A 88 20.79 -8.37 8.22
C GLU A 88 20.01 -9.60 8.71
N ALA A 89 18.70 -9.45 8.92
CA ALA A 89 17.79 -10.54 9.24
C ALA A 89 17.36 -11.40 8.03
N GLY A 90 17.81 -11.07 6.80
CA GLY A 90 17.38 -11.75 5.58
C GLY A 90 15.96 -11.43 5.15
N GLU A 91 15.46 -10.27 5.57
CA GLU A 91 14.11 -9.76 5.34
C GLU A 91 14.12 -8.51 4.44
N VAL A 92 12.94 -8.12 3.96
CA VAL A 92 12.72 -6.93 3.14
C VAL A 92 11.64 -6.04 3.74
N LEU A 93 11.85 -4.72 3.68
CA LEU A 93 10.86 -3.73 4.11
C LEU A 93 9.75 -3.56 3.07
N ARG A 94 8.49 -3.62 3.51
CA ARG A 94 7.30 -3.33 2.70
C ARG A 94 6.30 -2.51 3.50
N TYR A 95 5.64 -1.56 2.86
CA TYR A 95 4.54 -0.82 3.47
C TYR A 95 3.23 -1.59 3.26
N VAL A 96 2.64 -2.10 4.35
CA VAL A 96 1.61 -3.14 4.30
C VAL A 96 0.39 -2.76 5.12
N GLY A 97 -0.79 -2.94 4.51
CA GLY A 97 -2.06 -3.02 5.21
C GLY A 97 -2.35 -4.46 5.64
N ARG A 98 -2.62 -4.70 6.92
CA ARG A 98 -2.97 -5.99 7.48
C ARG A 98 -4.31 -5.90 8.19
N LEU A 99 -5.19 -6.86 7.95
CA LEU A 99 -6.49 -6.98 8.60
C LEU A 99 -6.70 -8.43 9.00
N ASP A 100 -7.12 -8.67 10.24
CA ASP A 100 -7.54 -9.98 10.70
C ASP A 100 -9.08 -10.16 10.69
N ARG A 101 -9.53 -11.39 10.93
CA ARG A 101 -10.96 -11.75 10.94
C ARG A 101 -11.75 -11.14 12.10
N PHE A 102 -11.09 -10.56 13.09
CA PHE A 102 -11.70 -9.95 14.26
C PHE A 102 -11.80 -8.42 14.13
N GLY A 103 -11.17 -7.85 13.11
CA GLY A 103 -11.17 -6.41 12.84
C GLY A 103 -9.91 -5.68 13.28
N ALA A 104 -8.87 -6.37 13.77
CA ALA A 104 -7.60 -5.70 14.06
C ALA A 104 -6.92 -5.33 12.74
N ALA A 105 -6.66 -4.03 12.55
CA ALA A 105 -6.16 -3.47 11.31
C ALA A 105 -4.95 -2.56 11.52
N THR A 106 -3.91 -2.76 10.72
CA THR A 106 -2.68 -1.94 10.75
C THR A 106 -2.26 -1.54 9.34
N VAL A 107 -1.68 -0.36 9.17
CA VAL A 107 -1.04 0.12 7.94
C VAL A 107 0.32 0.68 8.31
N ARG A 108 1.40 -0.03 7.98
CA ARG A 108 2.74 0.33 8.47
C ARG A 108 3.88 -0.27 7.67
N LEU A 109 5.09 0.16 7.95
CA LEU A 109 6.29 -0.43 7.36
C LEU A 109 6.66 -1.72 8.11
N GLU A 110 6.58 -2.86 7.43
CA GLU A 110 6.88 -4.19 7.99
C GLU A 110 8.14 -4.78 7.37
N SER A 111 8.92 -5.48 8.19
CA SER A 111 9.99 -6.37 7.74
C SER A 111 9.38 -7.74 7.46
N LEU A 112 9.56 -8.24 6.23
CA LEU A 112 8.99 -9.49 5.78
C LEU A 112 10.09 -10.44 5.32
N PRO A 113 9.98 -11.76 5.58
CA PRO A 113 10.91 -12.74 5.06
C PRO A 113 11.15 -12.58 3.55
N SER A 114 12.39 -12.77 3.11
CA SER A 114 12.73 -12.67 1.68
C SER A 114 11.97 -13.65 0.77
N ASN A 115 11.43 -14.74 1.31
CA ASN A 115 10.55 -15.67 0.60
C ASN A 115 9.04 -15.34 0.72
N HIS A 116 8.67 -14.24 1.37
CA HIS A 116 7.29 -13.82 1.51
C HIS A 116 6.73 -13.36 0.14
N ALA A 117 5.44 -13.56 -0.11
CA ALA A 117 4.80 -13.21 -1.39
C ALA A 117 5.02 -11.74 -1.79
N PHE A 118 5.13 -10.84 -0.81
CA PHE A 118 5.32 -9.40 -1.04
C PHE A 118 6.78 -9.02 -1.32
N ALA A 119 7.73 -9.94 -1.15
CA ALA A 119 9.14 -9.67 -1.36
C ALA A 119 9.49 -9.46 -2.85
N HIS A 120 8.73 -10.08 -3.77
CA HIS A 120 9.05 -10.12 -5.20
C HIS A 120 7.98 -9.42 -6.07
N ILE A 121 7.47 -8.27 -5.61
CA ILE A 121 6.55 -7.45 -6.40
C ILE A 121 7.30 -6.71 -7.52
N ASN A 122 6.69 -6.61 -8.71
CA ASN A 122 7.20 -5.74 -9.75
C ASN A 122 6.93 -4.27 -9.40
N LEU A 123 7.65 -3.37 -10.06
CA LEU A 123 7.38 -1.94 -9.96
C LEU A 123 5.92 -1.66 -10.35
N THR A 124 5.22 -0.88 -9.53
CA THR A 124 3.79 -0.49 -9.63
C THR A 124 2.73 -1.61 -9.49
N ASP A 125 3.13 -2.85 -9.22
CA ASP A 125 2.17 -3.89 -8.88
C ASP A 125 1.57 -3.66 -7.48
N ASN A 126 0.26 -3.86 -7.36
CA ASN A 126 -0.37 -4.12 -6.07
C ASN A 126 -0.43 -5.64 -5.85
N ILE A 127 -0.34 -6.05 -4.58
CA ILE A 127 -0.45 -7.45 -4.18
C ILE A 127 -1.35 -7.57 -2.96
N VAL A 128 -2.26 -8.55 -2.98
CA VAL A 128 -3.14 -8.88 -1.86
C VAL A 128 -3.03 -10.37 -1.57
N ARG A 129 -2.83 -10.71 -0.30
CA ARG A 129 -2.72 -12.10 0.17
C ARG A 129 -3.89 -12.42 1.10
N PHE A 130 -4.77 -13.33 0.67
CA PHE A 130 -5.92 -13.79 1.43
C PHE A 130 -5.60 -15.11 2.13
N VAL A 131 -5.76 -15.11 3.46
CA VAL A 131 -5.66 -16.31 4.29
C VAL A 131 -7.06 -16.65 4.78
N SER A 132 -7.48 -17.90 4.61
CA SER A 132 -8.78 -18.39 5.09
C SER A 132 -8.62 -19.82 5.60
N GLU A 133 -9.68 -20.39 6.17
CA GLU A 133 -9.68 -21.79 6.62
C GLU A 133 -9.30 -22.76 5.47
N ARG A 134 -9.84 -22.54 4.26
CA ARG A 134 -9.57 -23.37 3.08
C ARG A 134 -8.23 -23.06 2.40
N TYR A 135 -7.75 -21.83 2.54
CA TYR A 135 -6.48 -21.35 2.00
C TYR A 135 -5.54 -20.99 3.16
N SER A 136 -5.32 -21.94 4.06
CA SER A 136 -4.54 -21.78 5.28
C SER A 136 -3.06 -22.11 5.05
N ASP A 137 -2.78 -23.28 4.46
CA ASP A 137 -1.42 -23.72 4.12
C ASP A 137 -0.86 -22.99 2.88
N ASN A 138 -1.70 -22.74 1.89
CA ASN A 138 -1.36 -22.02 0.66
C ASN A 138 -2.32 -20.84 0.44
N PRO A 139 -1.99 -19.65 0.97
CA PRO A 139 -2.79 -18.44 0.83
C PRO A 139 -3.04 -18.04 -0.63
N LEU A 140 -4.23 -17.52 -0.93
CA LEU A 140 -4.52 -16.97 -2.26
C LEU A 140 -3.80 -15.63 -2.42
N VAL A 141 -2.96 -15.52 -3.43
CA VAL A 141 -2.26 -14.28 -3.78
C VAL A 141 -2.83 -13.73 -5.09
N VAL A 142 -3.26 -12.47 -5.07
CA VAL A 142 -3.68 -11.72 -6.25
C VAL A 142 -2.69 -10.58 -6.44
N GLN A 143 -2.00 -10.59 -7.57
CA GLN A 143 -0.99 -9.59 -7.94
C GLN A 143 -1.25 -9.08 -9.36
N GLY A 144 -1.00 -7.79 -9.57
CA GLY A 144 -0.97 -7.18 -10.89
C GLY A 144 -0.88 -5.66 -10.79
N PRO A 145 -0.91 -4.96 -11.95
CA PRO A 145 -0.80 -3.51 -11.98
C PRO A 145 -1.85 -2.86 -11.09
N GLY A 146 -1.38 -2.09 -10.11
CA GLY A 146 -2.23 -1.45 -9.12
C GLY A 146 -2.83 -0.11 -9.54
N ALA A 147 -2.24 0.48 -10.58
CA ALA A 147 -2.60 1.76 -11.16
C ALA A 147 -2.32 1.75 -12.67
N GLY A 148 -2.95 2.67 -13.39
CA GLY A 148 -2.78 2.81 -14.84
C GLY A 148 -4.12 3.06 -15.54
N PRO A 149 -4.24 4.10 -16.39
CA PRO A 149 -5.53 4.51 -16.95
C PRO A 149 -6.31 3.37 -17.64
N ALA A 150 -5.63 2.56 -18.44
CA ALA A 150 -6.27 1.47 -19.19
C ALA A 150 -6.77 0.33 -18.28
N VAL A 151 -5.96 -0.09 -17.30
CA VAL A 151 -6.31 -1.20 -16.39
C VAL A 151 -7.44 -0.77 -15.44
N THR A 152 -7.37 0.46 -14.91
CA THR A 152 -8.43 1.03 -14.07
C THR A 152 -9.74 1.19 -14.84
N ALA A 153 -9.69 1.71 -16.08
CA ALA A 153 -10.88 1.84 -16.92
C ALA A 153 -11.50 0.47 -17.26
N ALA A 154 -10.68 -0.55 -17.54
CA ALA A 154 -11.15 -1.91 -17.76
C ALA A 154 -11.88 -2.48 -16.54
N GLY A 155 -11.38 -2.21 -15.32
CA GLY A 155 -12.05 -2.60 -14.08
C GLY A 155 -13.44 -1.97 -13.93
N VAL A 156 -13.53 -0.65 -14.07
CA VAL A 156 -14.82 0.07 -14.00
C VAL A 156 -15.79 -0.40 -15.10
N PHE A 157 -15.29 -0.60 -16.33
CA PHE A 157 -16.11 -1.10 -17.43
C PHE A 157 -16.64 -2.52 -17.17
N ALA A 158 -15.83 -3.39 -16.58
CA ALA A 158 -16.28 -4.73 -16.19
C ALA A 158 -17.42 -4.66 -15.16
N ASP A 159 -17.38 -3.72 -14.21
CA ASP A 159 -18.46 -3.52 -13.25
C ASP A 159 -19.75 -2.98 -13.92
N LEU A 160 -19.62 -2.09 -14.90
CA LEU A 160 -20.77 -1.65 -15.71
C LEU A 160 -21.41 -2.81 -16.48
N LEU A 161 -20.61 -3.71 -17.05
CA LEU A 161 -21.11 -4.91 -17.73
C LEU A 161 -21.80 -5.86 -16.75
N ARG A 162 -21.27 -6.03 -15.54
CA ARG A 162 -21.92 -6.82 -14.48
C ARG A 162 -23.26 -6.22 -14.08
N LEU A 163 -23.33 -4.91 -13.91
CA LEU A 163 -24.57 -4.19 -13.60
C LEU A 163 -25.59 -4.33 -14.73
N ALA A 164 -25.19 -4.09 -15.99
CA ALA A 164 -26.07 -4.24 -17.14
C ALA A 164 -26.66 -5.66 -17.24
N ARG A 165 -25.82 -6.68 -17.02
CA ARG A 165 -26.27 -8.08 -16.96
C ARG A 165 -27.23 -8.35 -15.81
N TYR A 166 -26.95 -7.81 -14.62
CA TYR A 166 -27.85 -7.91 -13.46
C TYR A 166 -29.22 -7.30 -13.75
N LEU A 167 -29.27 -6.22 -14.55
CA LEU A 167 -30.49 -5.54 -14.99
C LEU A 167 -31.15 -6.17 -16.24
N GLY A 168 -30.66 -7.31 -16.74
CA GLY A 168 -31.32 -8.07 -17.81
C GLY A 168 -30.77 -7.87 -19.22
N ALA A 169 -29.61 -7.23 -19.39
CA ALA A 169 -28.97 -7.15 -20.70
C ALA A 169 -28.57 -8.57 -21.21
N PRO A 170 -28.77 -8.86 -22.51
CA PRO A 170 -28.36 -10.13 -23.11
C PRO A 170 -26.83 -10.28 -23.11
N ARG A 171 -26.37 -11.53 -23.21
CA ARG A 171 -24.94 -11.87 -23.28
C ARG A 171 -24.31 -11.50 -24.61
#